data_AF-A0A964T9G2-F1
#
_entry.id   AF-A0A964T9G2-F1
#
_cell.length_a   1.000
_cell.length_b   1.000
_cell.length_c   1.000
_cell.angle_alpha   90.00
_cell.angle_beta   90.00
_cell.angle_gamma   90.00
#
_symmetry.space_group_name_H-M   'P 1'
#
loop_
_entity.id
_entity.type
_entity.pdbx_description
1 polymer ?
#
loop_
_entity_poly.entity_id
_entity_poly.type
_entity_poly.pdbx_seq_one_letter_code
_entity_poly.pdbx_strand_id
1 'polypeptide(L)'
;MQASVDWGPTKHCLDENSPPITLTGVPAGTVTLDIRMKDLDYLRYPHGGGKVAYAGQSQLPYGAFRYKGPCPPNVSHLYEFTIRALDAAGKELATAKTKKRFP
;
A
#
# COMPACT_ATOMS: atom_id res chain seq x y z
N MET A 1 -9.25 11.52 0.63
CA MET A 1 -9.20 10.08 0.97
C MET A 1 -8.29 9.84 2.16
N GLN A 2 -8.53 8.76 2.89
CA GLN A 2 -7.67 8.24 3.95
C GLN A 2 -7.42 6.76 3.70
N ALA A 3 -6.31 6.25 4.25
CA ALA A 3 -5.98 4.84 4.20
C ALA A 3 -5.34 4.39 5.52
N SER A 4 -5.60 3.15 5.91
CA SER A 4 -4.86 2.46 6.98
C SER A 4 -4.41 1.10 6.49
N VAL A 5 -3.27 0.64 7.02
CA VAL A 5 -2.66 -0.65 6.70
C VAL A 5 -2.56 -1.46 7.98
N ASP A 6 -2.93 -2.73 7.90
CA ASP A 6 -2.66 -3.74 8.92
C ASP A 6 -1.78 -4.83 8.30
N TRP A 7 -0.75 -5.31 8.99
CA TRP A 7 0.08 -6.38 8.46
C TRP A 7 -0.67 -7.70 8.37
N GLY A 8 -1.67 -7.95 9.21
CA GLY A 8 -2.49 -9.16 9.16
C GLY A 8 -1.65 -10.44 8.99
N PRO A 9 -1.85 -11.22 7.91
CA PRO A 9 -1.11 -12.47 7.67
C PRO A 9 0.25 -12.29 6.97
N THR A 10 0.75 -11.06 6.82
CA THR A 10 2.03 -10.77 6.15
C THR A 10 3.16 -11.55 6.81
N LYS A 11 3.87 -12.36 6.04
CA LYS A 11 5.01 -13.13 6.55
C LYS A 11 6.27 -12.28 6.62
N HIS A 12 7.11 -12.61 7.59
CA HIS A 12 8.45 -12.03 7.66
C HIS A 12 9.28 -12.44 6.46
N CYS A 13 10.00 -11.47 5.90
CA CYS A 13 10.89 -11.57 4.76
C CYS A 13 10.24 -11.86 3.40
N LEU A 14 10.09 -10.78 2.64
CA LEU A 14 9.78 -10.75 1.21
C LEU A 14 8.48 -11.47 0.83
N ASP A 15 7.48 -11.46 1.72
CA ASP A 15 6.12 -11.85 1.32
C ASP A 15 5.69 -10.99 0.14
N GLU A 16 5.33 -11.66 -0.96
CA GLU A 16 4.92 -11.01 -2.19
C GLU A 16 3.46 -10.52 -2.15
N ASN A 17 2.68 -10.93 -1.16
CA ASN A 17 1.29 -10.52 -1.00
C ASN A 17 1.19 -9.20 -0.22
N SER A 18 0.52 -8.20 -0.80
CA SER A 18 0.26 -6.95 -0.10
C SER A 18 -0.54 -7.15 1.20
N PRO A 19 -0.30 -6.37 2.26
CA PRO A 19 -1.13 -6.38 3.47
C PRO A 19 -2.56 -5.92 3.17
N PRO A 20 -3.55 -6.28 4.02
CA PRO A 20 -4.87 -5.64 3.99
C PRO A 20 -4.78 -4.11 4.13
N ILE A 21 -5.57 -3.40 3.32
CA ILE A 21 -5.65 -1.93 3.35
C ILE A 21 -7.11 -1.50 3.46
N THR A 22 -7.42 -0.63 4.41
CA THR A 22 -8.75 0.00 4.53
C THR A 22 -8.70 1.39 3.90
N LEU A 23 -9.77 1.76 3.18
CA LEU A 23 -9.89 3.00 2.44
C LEU A 23 -11.19 3.73 2.82
N THR A 24 -11.09 5.05 2.99
CA THR A 24 -12.28 5.90 3.18
C THR A 24 -12.16 7.20 2.38
N GLY A 25 -13.31 7.74 1.96
CA GLY A 25 -13.38 9.00 1.23
C GLY A 25 -12.55 9.00 -0.07
N VAL A 26 -12.56 7.89 -0.81
CA VAL A 26 -11.95 7.80 -2.14
C VAL A 26 -12.77 8.68 -3.10
N PRO A 27 -12.16 9.60 -3.87
CA PRO A 27 -12.91 10.52 -4.73
C PRO A 27 -13.74 9.81 -5.80
N ALA A 28 -14.89 10.39 -6.14
CA ALA A 28 -15.66 9.98 -7.30
C ALA A 28 -14.81 10.07 -8.58
N GLY A 29 -15.03 9.15 -9.52
CA GLY A 29 -14.24 9.05 -10.75
C GLY A 29 -12.94 8.24 -10.62
N THR A 30 -12.57 7.81 -9.41
CA THR A 30 -11.46 6.86 -9.22
C THR A 30 -11.81 5.52 -9.86
N VAL A 31 -10.89 4.98 -10.66
CA VAL A 31 -11.01 3.62 -11.25
C VAL A 31 -9.78 2.77 -10.99
N THR A 32 -8.68 3.37 -10.53
CA THR A 32 -7.44 2.67 -10.21
C THR A 32 -6.81 3.25 -8.95
N LEU A 33 -6.25 2.37 -8.11
CA LEU A 33 -5.37 2.75 -7.01
C LEU A 33 -3.94 2.36 -7.36
N ASP A 34 -3.00 3.29 -7.40
CA ASP A 34 -1.55 3.00 -7.49
C ASP A 34 -0.94 3.07 -6.09
N ILE A 35 -0.43 1.93 -5.62
CA ILE A 35 0.02 1.75 -4.24
C ILE A 35 1.51 1.49 -4.26
N ARG A 36 2.26 2.23 -3.45
CA ARG A 36 3.71 2.09 -3.31
C ARG A 36 4.11 2.04 -1.85
N MET A 37 5.11 1.23 -1.53
CA MET A 37 5.72 1.19 -0.21
C MET A 37 7.16 1.72 -0.26
N LYS A 38 7.55 2.47 0.77
CA LYS A 38 8.93 2.78 1.10
C LYS A 38 9.23 2.34 2.52
N ASP A 39 10.44 1.85 2.73
CA ASP A 39 11.02 1.70 4.05
C ASP A 39 11.71 3.02 4.43
N LEU A 40 11.23 3.67 5.49
CA LEU A 40 11.77 4.96 5.92
C LEU A 40 13.11 4.83 6.67
N ASP A 41 13.41 3.64 7.19
CA ASP A 41 14.70 3.31 7.81
C ASP A 41 15.70 2.77 6.78
N TYR A 42 15.22 2.36 5.59
CA TYR A 42 16.05 1.86 4.50
C TYR A 42 15.58 2.27 3.10
N LEU A 43 15.61 3.58 2.83
CA LEU A 43 15.05 4.22 1.62
C LEU A 43 15.56 3.69 0.27
N ARG A 44 16.73 3.04 0.25
CA ARG A 44 17.34 2.53 -0.99
C ARG A 44 16.75 1.20 -1.47
N TYR A 45 15.98 0.49 -0.64
CA TYR A 45 15.38 -0.77 -1.04
C TYR A 45 14.09 -0.57 -1.83
N PRO A 46 14.00 -1.09 -3.07
CA PRO A 46 12.84 -0.89 -3.92
C PRO A 46 11.73 -1.89 -3.58
N HIS A 47 10.98 -1.62 -2.51
CA HIS A 47 9.83 -2.43 -2.11
C HIS A 47 8.74 -2.48 -3.20
N GLY A 48 8.63 -1.43 -4.00
CA GLY A 48 7.69 -1.40 -5.12
C GLY A 48 6.25 -1.23 -4.66
N GLY A 49 5.35 -2.01 -5.26
CA GLY A 49 3.92 -1.93 -5.08
C GLY A 49 3.19 -2.23 -6.40
N GLY A 50 1.89 -2.00 -6.45
CA GLY A 50 1.08 -2.37 -7.61
C GLY A 50 -0.16 -1.51 -7.79
N LYS A 51 -0.82 -1.72 -8.92
CA LYS A 51 -2.09 -1.09 -9.27
C LYS A 51 -3.24 -2.04 -9.01
N VAL A 52 -4.33 -1.53 -8.45
CA VAL A 52 -5.55 -2.29 -8.16
C VAL A 52 -6.74 -1.56 -8.78
N ALA A 53 -7.64 -2.29 -9.43
CA ALA A 53 -8.89 -1.73 -9.92
C ALA A 53 -9.76 -1.25 -8.75
N TYR A 54 -10.39 -0.09 -8.90
CA TYR A 54 -11.29 0.47 -7.91
C TYR A 54 -12.72 0.47 -8.42
N ALA A 55 -13.58 -0.26 -7.71
CA ALA A 55 -15.01 -0.40 -7.99
C ALA A 55 -15.86 0.05 -6.79
N GLY A 56 -15.30 0.86 -5.90
CA GLY A 56 -16.01 1.35 -4.70
C GLY A 56 -15.75 0.54 -3.42
N GLN A 57 -14.84 -0.44 -3.45
CA GLN A 57 -14.51 -1.24 -2.26
C GLN A 57 -13.88 -0.39 -1.15
N SER A 58 -14.30 -0.59 0.10
CA SER A 58 -13.71 0.05 1.28
C SER A 58 -12.48 -0.67 1.83
N GLN A 59 -12.16 -1.85 1.29
CA GLN A 59 -11.03 -2.66 1.72
C GLN A 59 -10.36 -3.33 0.52
N LEU A 60 -9.03 -3.38 0.55
CA LEU A 60 -8.22 -4.24 -0.30
C LEU A 60 -7.81 -5.47 0.53
N PRO A 61 -8.11 -6.69 0.07
CA PRO A 61 -7.74 -7.90 0.78
C PRO A 61 -6.22 -8.11 0.78
N TYR A 62 -5.77 -9.02 1.62
CA TYR A 62 -4.42 -9.56 1.54
C TYR A 62 -4.12 -10.08 0.13
N GLY A 63 -2.96 -9.72 -0.43
CA GLY A 63 -2.58 -10.11 -1.79
C GLY A 63 -3.30 -9.35 -2.91
N ALA A 64 -3.99 -8.24 -2.63
CA ALA A 64 -4.62 -7.39 -3.65
C ALA A 64 -3.63 -6.88 -4.72
N PHE A 65 -2.34 -6.75 -4.38
CA PHE A 65 -1.27 -6.48 -5.34
C PHE A 65 0.04 -7.16 -4.90
N ARG A 66 1.00 -7.21 -5.82
CA ARG A 66 2.35 -7.74 -5.57
C ARG A 66 3.35 -6.63 -5.28
N TYR A 67 4.26 -6.90 -4.36
CA TYR A 67 5.36 -6.03 -3.96
C TYR A 67 6.49 -6.88 -3.36
N LYS A 68 7.58 -6.25 -2.92
CA LYS A 68 8.57 -6.91 -2.08
C LYS A 68 8.28 -6.58 -0.63
N GLY A 69 7.80 -7.57 0.14
CA GLY A 69 7.47 -7.38 1.55
C GLY A 69 8.64 -6.95 2.44
N PRO A 70 8.35 -6.51 3.67
CA PRO A 70 9.37 -6.12 4.63
C PRO A 70 10.26 -7.33 5.00
N CYS A 71 11.57 -7.09 5.13
CA CYS A 71 12.55 -8.05 5.62
C CYS A 71 13.65 -7.31 6.42
N PRO A 72 13.28 -6.56 7.47
CA PRO A 72 14.27 -5.78 8.21
C PRO A 72 15.16 -6.71 9.07
N PRO A 73 16.48 -6.47 9.14
CA PRO A 73 17.38 -7.31 9.91
C PRO A 73 17.34 -6.95 11.40
N ASN A 74 16.82 -7.84 12.25
CA ASN A 74 16.89 -7.79 13.72
C ASN A 74 16.31 -6.54 14.43
N VAL A 75 15.75 -5.57 13.70
CA VAL A 75 15.13 -4.36 14.25
C VAL A 75 13.83 -4.04 13.52
N SER A 76 12.89 -3.37 14.20
CA SER A 76 11.64 -2.94 13.58
C SER A 76 11.86 -1.68 12.73
N HIS A 77 11.47 -1.74 11.45
CA HIS A 77 11.52 -0.60 10.54
C HIS A 77 10.14 0.05 10.39
N LEU A 78 10.10 1.34 10.05
CA LEU A 78 8.90 2.11 9.77
C LEU A 78 8.67 2.20 8.26
N TYR A 79 7.54 1.67 7.80
CA TYR A 79 7.18 1.66 6.38
C TYR A 79 6.10 2.70 6.09
N GLU A 80 6.24 3.45 4.99
CA GLU A 80 5.21 4.35 4.47
C GLU A 80 4.57 3.75 3.21
N PHE A 81 3.26 3.59 3.24
CA PHE A 81 2.45 3.29 2.07
C PHE A 81 1.88 4.60 1.51
N THR A 82 2.08 4.82 0.21
CA THR A 82 1.44 5.88 -0.57
C THR A 82 0.40 5.25 -1.49
N ILE A 83 -0.86 5.70 -1.39
CA ILE A 83 -1.98 5.22 -2.20
C ILE A 83 -2.50 6.41 -3.02
N ARG A 84 -2.39 6.32 -4.35
CA ARG A 84 -2.89 7.33 -5.28
C ARG A 84 -4.18 6.84 -5.92
N ALA A 85 -5.23 7.63 -5.82
CA ALA A 85 -6.48 7.42 -6.52
C ALA A 85 -6.40 8.05 -7.91
N LEU A 86 -6.57 7.24 -8.96
CA LEU A 86 -6.42 7.65 -10.35
C LEU A 86 -7.76 7.51 -11.09
N ASP A 87 -8.04 8.46 -11.98
CA ASP A 87 -9.16 8.37 -12.93
C ASP A 87 -8.82 7.48 -14.14
N ALA A 88 -9.80 7.34 -15.06
CA ALA A 88 -9.65 6.50 -16.25
C ALA A 88 -8.57 6.99 -17.24
N ALA A 89 -8.19 8.28 -17.19
CA ALA A 89 -7.09 8.83 -17.96
C ALA A 89 -5.74 8.68 -17.23
N GLY A 90 -5.72 8.13 -16.01
CA GLY A 90 -4.53 7.99 -15.18
C GLY A 90 -4.16 9.26 -14.40
N LYS A 91 -5.02 10.28 -14.38
CA LYS A 91 -4.80 11.50 -13.60
C LYS A 91 -5.05 11.21 -12.12
N GLU A 92 -4.13 11.68 -11.27
CA GLU A 92 -4.29 11.60 -9.82
C GLU A 92 -5.41 12.53 -9.33
N LEU A 93 -6.39 11.96 -8.66
CA LEU A 93 -7.51 12.67 -8.03
C LEU A 93 -7.26 12.95 -6.55
N ALA A 94 -6.55 12.04 -5.86
CA ALA A 94 -6.12 12.23 -4.48
C ALA A 94 -4.99 11.27 -4.13
N THR A 95 -4.29 11.58 -3.04
CA THR A 95 -3.29 10.71 -2.42
C THR A 95 -3.58 10.53 -0.94
N ALA A 96 -3.44 9.31 -0.43
CA ALA A 96 -3.30 9.01 1.00
C ALA A 96 -1.90 8.50 1.29
N LYS A 97 -1.40 8.82 2.50
CA LYS A 97 -0.19 8.23 3.06
C LYS A 97 -0.49 7.66 4.43
N THR A 98 0.07 6.49 4.72
CA THR A 98 -0.05 5.87 6.05
C THR A 98 1.23 5.14 6.39
N LYS A 99 1.53 5.05 7.69
CA LYS A 99 2.78 4.48 8.19
C LYS A 99 2.51 3.34 9.16
N LYS A 100 3.31 2.29 9.10
CA LYS A 100 3.22 1.14 10.00
C LYS A 100 4.61 0.54 10.23
N ARG A 101 4.92 0.14 11.47
CA ARG A 101 6.18 -0.55 11.82
C ARG A 101 6.08 -2.06 11.55
N PHE A 102 7.18 -2.69 11.13
CA PHE A 102 7.31 -4.15 10.96
C PHE A 102 8.73 -4.66 11.30
N PRO A 103 8.89 -5.88 11.88
CA PRO A 103 7.81 -6.56 12.58
C PRO A 103 7.27 -5.67 13.70
#